data_AF-A0A7G2C8D6-F1
#
_entry.id   AF-A0A7G2C8D6-F1
#
_cell.length_a   1.000
_cell.length_b   1.000
_cell.length_c   1.000
_cell.angle_alpha   90.00
_cell.angle_beta   90.00
_cell.angle_gamma   90.00
#
_symmetry.space_group_name_H-M   'P 1'
#
loop_
_entity.id
_entity.type
_entity.pdbx_description
1 polymer ?
#
loop_
_entity_poly.entity_id
_entity_poly.type
_entity_poly.pdbx_seq_one_letter_code
_entity_poly.pdbx_strand_id
1 'polypeptide(L)'
;MAKVEVNGEHELPLFSFLKSRIKGTLGQASIKWNFTYFLVDRAGNPVARFAPDSTLEEVEAQVVKMLRNTETEPSSPTLQEDTSPPSRCDTGAGVDSA
;
A
#
# COMPACT_ATOMS: atom_id res chain seq x y z
N MET A 1 -0.45 15.72 -29.38
CA MET A 1 0.16 15.56 -28.04
C MET A 1 1.00 16.79 -27.74
N ALA A 2 0.85 17.39 -26.56
CA ALA A 2 1.65 18.54 -26.15
C ALA A 2 2.93 18.09 -25.44
N LYS A 3 4.02 18.82 -25.64
CA LYS A 3 5.25 18.65 -24.86
C LYS A 3 4.96 19.02 -23.40
N VAL A 4 5.42 18.19 -22.48
CA VAL A 4 5.29 18.40 -21.04
C VAL A 4 6.63 18.83 -20.46
N GLU A 5 6.61 19.83 -19.59
CA GLU A 5 7.78 20.25 -18.82
C GLU A 5 7.81 19.51 -17.48
N VAL A 6 8.99 18.99 -17.14
CA VAL A 6 9.22 18.20 -15.91
C VAL A 6 10.05 18.98 -14.88
N ASN A 7 10.63 20.11 -15.30
CA ASN A 7 11.39 21.04 -14.46
C ASN A 7 11.04 22.47 -14.87
N GLY A 8 11.12 23.40 -13.92
CA GLY A 8 11.01 24.83 -14.17
C GLY A 8 9.66 25.39 -13.76
N GLU A 9 9.40 26.66 -14.10
CA GLU A 9 8.19 27.38 -13.66
C GLU A 9 6.89 26.80 -14.22
N HIS A 10 6.96 26.12 -15.38
CA HIS A 10 5.81 25.51 -16.05
C HIS A 10 5.77 23.98 -15.89
N GLU A 11 6.53 23.43 -14.94
CA GLU A 11 6.47 22.01 -14.67
C GLU A 11 5.09 21.56 -14.19
N LEU A 12 4.68 20.35 -14.56
CA LEU A 12 3.40 19.85 -14.08
C LEU A 12 3.42 19.61 -12.56
N PRO A 13 2.28 19.86 -11.86
CA PRO A 13 2.16 19.65 -10.42
C PRO A 13 2.58 18.25 -9.95
N LEU A 14 2.36 17.23 -10.80
CA LEU A 14 2.81 15.87 -10.55
C LEU A 14 4.34 15.80 -10.34
N PHE A 15 5.13 16.43 -11.22
CA PHE A 15 6.59 16.40 -11.09
C PHE A 15 7.07 17.23 -9.90
N SER A 16 6.41 18.35 -9.59
CA SER A 16 6.69 19.10 -8.36
C SER A 16 6.47 18.23 -7.11
N PHE A 17 5.33 17.52 -7.06
CA PHE A 17 5.02 16.60 -5.97
C PHE A 17 6.07 15.50 -5.84
N LEU A 18 6.37 14.78 -6.93
CA LEU A 18 7.33 13.67 -6.93
C LEU A 18 8.73 14.11 -6.47
N LYS A 19 9.24 15.22 -7.01
CA LYS A 19 10.57 15.76 -6.68
C LYS A 19 10.65 16.30 -5.25
N SER A 20 9.54 16.81 -4.71
CA SER A 20 9.46 17.28 -3.32
C SER A 20 9.49 16.15 -2.29
N ARG A 21 8.90 14.99 -2.62
CA ARG A 21 8.81 13.83 -1.74
C ARG A 21 10.07 12.99 -1.79
N ILE A 22 10.63 12.75 -2.97
CA ILE A 22 11.83 11.94 -3.15
C ILE A 22 12.86 12.72 -3.96
N LYS A 23 13.84 13.26 -3.22
CA LYS A 23 14.99 13.94 -3.80
C LYS A 23 15.89 12.93 -4.53
N GLY A 24 16.51 13.39 -5.60
CA GLY A 24 17.50 12.60 -6.33
C GLY A 24 18.86 12.58 -5.63
N THR A 25 19.87 12.14 -6.38
CA THR A 25 21.26 12.12 -5.92
C THR A 25 21.71 13.50 -5.43
N LEU A 26 22.46 13.52 -4.32
CA LEU A 26 22.94 14.73 -3.65
C LEU A 26 21.82 15.72 -3.24
N GLY A 27 20.61 15.22 -2.97
CA GLY A 27 19.49 16.05 -2.53
C GLY A 27 18.92 16.97 -3.61
N GLN A 28 19.31 16.77 -4.88
CA GLN A 28 18.80 17.57 -5.99
C GLN A 28 17.36 17.19 -6.31
N ALA A 29 16.47 18.18 -6.34
CA ALA A 29 15.08 17.97 -6.72
C ALA A 29 14.94 17.73 -8.23
N SER A 30 15.65 18.49 -9.06
CA SER A 30 15.50 18.49 -10.52
C SER A 30 15.78 17.13 -11.19
N ILE A 31 15.07 16.88 -12.29
CA ILE A 31 15.28 15.70 -13.15
C ILE A 31 16.32 16.10 -14.20
N LYS A 32 17.57 15.65 -14.02
CA LYS A 32 18.71 16.13 -14.83
C LYS A 32 18.75 15.54 -16.23
N TRP A 33 18.21 14.34 -16.40
CA TRP A 33 18.31 13.58 -17.64
C TRP A 33 17.05 12.77 -17.92
N ASN A 34 16.89 12.36 -19.17
CA ASN A 34 15.84 11.42 -19.58
C ASN A 34 16.01 10.08 -18.87
N PHE A 35 14.92 9.32 -18.73
CA PHE A 35 14.90 8.00 -18.07
C PHE A 35 15.12 8.04 -16.55
N THR A 36 14.63 9.08 -15.86
CA THR A 36 14.45 9.02 -14.40
C THR A 36 13.11 8.37 -14.10
N TYR A 37 13.10 7.32 -13.27
CA TYR A 37 11.89 6.58 -12.91
C TYR A 37 11.47 6.88 -11.48
N PHE A 38 10.16 6.94 -11.24
CA PHE A 38 9.57 7.06 -9.91
C PHE A 38 8.67 5.86 -9.65
N LEU A 39 8.88 5.21 -8.52
CA LEU A 39 8.02 4.13 -8.05
C LEU A 39 7.01 4.71 -7.05
N VAL A 40 5.74 4.43 -7.27
CA VAL A 40 4.61 4.92 -6.47
C VAL A 40 3.82 3.72 -5.96
N ASP A 41 3.44 3.74 -4.68
CA ASP A 41 2.64 2.67 -4.08
C ASP A 41 1.15 2.76 -4.46
N ARG A 42 0.36 1.76 -4.02
CA ARG A 42 -1.07 1.70 -4.26
C ARG A 42 -1.88 2.84 -3.61
N ALA A 43 -1.33 3.46 -2.56
CA ALA A 43 -1.92 4.61 -1.89
C ALA A 43 -1.55 5.95 -2.55
N GLY A 44 -0.72 5.92 -3.61
CA GLY A 44 -0.26 7.11 -4.32
C GLY A 44 0.97 7.78 -3.69
N ASN A 45 1.63 7.14 -2.74
CA ASN A 45 2.86 7.68 -2.15
C ASN A 45 4.07 7.32 -3.01
N PRO A 46 4.93 8.30 -3.35
CA PRO A 46 6.21 8.00 -3.95
C PRO A 46 7.06 7.20 -2.96
N VAL A 47 7.67 6.10 -3.42
CA VAL A 47 8.48 5.19 -2.58
C VAL A 47 9.95 5.18 -2.97
N ALA A 48 10.26 5.25 -4.26
CA ALA A 48 11.64 5.26 -4.74
C ALA A 48 11.80 6.13 -5.99
N ARG A 49 13.03 6.61 -6.21
CA ARG A 49 13.46 7.32 -7.41
C ARG A 49 14.72 6.64 -7.94
N PHE A 50 14.70 6.29 -9.23
CA PHE A 50 15.81 5.62 -9.91
C PHE A 50 16.45 6.56 -10.93
N ALA A 51 17.77 6.48 -11.00
CA ALA A 51 18.55 7.27 -11.95
C ALA A 51 18.55 6.58 -13.33
N PRO A 52 18.95 7.29 -14.40
CA PRO A 52 18.98 6.71 -15.75
C PRO A 52 19.89 5.50 -15.92
N ASP A 53 20.89 5.36 -15.06
CA ASP A 53 21.86 4.28 -15.00
C ASP A 53 21.42 3.12 -14.08
N SER A 54 20.28 3.24 -13.40
CA SER A 54 19.71 2.12 -12.63
C SER A 54 19.32 0.97 -13.55
N THR A 55 19.62 -0.26 -13.13
CA THR A 55 19.31 -1.43 -13.94
C THR A 55 17.84 -1.82 -13.81
N LEU A 56 17.30 -2.53 -14.79
CA LEU A 56 15.91 -2.99 -14.73
C LEU A 56 15.72 -4.00 -13.59
N GLU A 57 16.73 -4.81 -13.28
CA GLU A 57 16.73 -5.77 -12.19
C GLU A 57 16.60 -5.07 -10.83
N GLU A 58 17.24 -3.92 -10.64
CA GLU A 58 17.11 -3.10 -9.42
C GLU A 58 15.68 -2.57 -9.25
N VAL A 59 15.08 -2.09 -10.35
CA VAL A 59 13.70 -1.60 -10.36
C VAL A 59 12.73 -2.76 -10.07
N GLU A 60 12.91 -3.90 -10.74
CA GLU A 60 12.10 -5.10 -10.56
C GLU A 60 12.18 -5.62 -9.12
N ALA A 61 13.38 -5.72 -8.56
CA ALA A 61 13.58 -6.18 -7.19
C ALA A 61 12.79 -5.31 -6.19
N GLN A 62 12.76 -4.00 -6.40
CA GLN A 62 12.01 -3.09 -5.54
C GLN A 62 10.49 -3.25 -5.71
N VAL A 63 10.00 -3.44 -6.94
CA VAL A 63 8.58 -3.72 -7.22
C VAL A 63 8.14 -5.03 -6.56
N VAL A 64 8.90 -6.11 -6.76
CA VAL A 64 8.61 -7.43 -6.20
C VAL A 64 8.62 -7.38 -4.67
N LYS A 65 9.57 -6.66 -4.07
CA LYS A 65 9.61 -6.43 -2.62
C LYS A 65 8.33 -5.76 -2.11
N MET A 66 7.83 -4.75 -2.82
CA MET A 66 6.59 -4.07 -2.42
C MET A 66 5.37 -4.96 -2.52
N LEU A 67 5.29 -5.82 -3.55
CA LEU A 67 4.16 -6.74 -3.71
C LEU A 67 4.13 -7.80 -2.61
N ARG A 68 5.27 -8.42 -2.29
CA ARG A 68 5.37 -9.45 -1.24
C ARG A 68 4.96 -8.94 0.15
N ASN A 69 5.24 -7.67 0.46
CA ASN A 69 4.89 -7.08 1.75
C ASN A 69 3.38 -6.79 1.91
N THR A 70 2.59 -6.84 0.83
CA THR A 70 1.14 -6.63 0.88
C THR A 70 0.35 -7.89 1.22
N GLU A 71 1.01 -9.04 1.36
CA GLU A 71 0.39 -10.32 1.75
C GLU A 71 0.31 -10.50 3.28
N THR A 72 0.83 -9.55 4.07
CA THR A 72 0.75 -9.60 5.54
C THR A 72 -0.34 -8.67 6.05
N GLU A 73 -1.60 -9.03 5.80
CA GLU A 73 -2.72 -8.58 6.62
C GLU A 73 -3.46 -9.83 7.13
N PRO A 74 -3.51 -10.08 8.45
CA PRO A 74 -4.30 -11.15 9.04
C PRO A 74 -5.79 -10.79 8.94
N SER A 75 -6.37 -11.00 7.76
CA SER A 75 -7.75 -10.63 7.44
C SER A 75 -8.56 -11.85 7.00
N SER A 76 -8.73 -12.81 7.90
CA SER A 76 -10.00 -13.53 8.01
C SER A 76 -10.53 -13.26 9.41
N PRO A 77 -11.65 -12.55 9.57
CA PRO A 77 -12.33 -12.56 10.86
C PRO A 77 -12.75 -14.01 11.10
N THR A 78 -12.15 -14.64 12.10
CA THR A 78 -12.67 -15.89 12.65
C THR A 78 -14.12 -15.62 13.03
N LEU A 79 -15.06 -16.22 12.30
CA LEU A 79 -16.44 -16.32 12.72
C LEU A 79 -16.40 -17.00 14.10
N GLN A 80 -16.61 -16.22 15.16
CA GLN A 80 -16.91 -16.77 16.47
C GLN A 80 -18.30 -17.38 16.34
N GLU A 81 -18.36 -18.71 16.23
CA GLU A 81 -19.59 -19.46 16.48
C GLU A 81 -20.01 -19.19 17.93
N ASP A 82 -21.04 -18.35 18.08
CA ASP A 82 -21.84 -18.24 19.28
C ASP A 82 -22.50 -19.60 19.55
N THR A 83 -21.77 -20.45 20.26
CA THR A 83 -22.31 -21.68 20.85
C THR A 83 -22.85 -21.38 22.24
N SER A 84 -23.85 -20.50 22.31
CA SER A 84 -24.78 -20.50 23.44
C SER A 84 -25.50 -21.86 23.48
N PRO A 85 -25.38 -22.64 24.56
CA PRO A 85 -26.12 -23.90 24.68
C PRO A 85 -27.62 -23.60 24.80
N PRO A 86 -28.51 -24.43 24.21
CA PRO A 86 -29.94 -24.21 24.32
C PRO A 86 -30.38 -24.37 25.78
N SER A 87 -31.12 -23.37 26.27
CA SER A 87 -31.80 -23.38 27.55
C SER A 87 -32.58 -24.68 27.73
N ARG A 88 -32.25 -25.45 28.77
CA ARG A 88 -33.02 -26.62 29.21
C ARG A 88 -34.45 -26.17 29.52
N CYS A 89 -35.41 -26.69 28.77
CA CYS A 89 -36.81 -26.71 29.18
C CYS A 89 -36.95 -27.73 30.32
N ASP A 90 -37.14 -27.24 31.54
CA ASP A 90 -37.45 -28.08 32.70
C ASP A 90 -38.95 -28.40 32.67
N THR A 91 -39.30 -29.55 32.10
CA THR A 91 -40.64 -30.14 32.20
C THR A 91 -40.60 -31.16 33.33
N GLY A 92 -41.21 -30.83 34.47
CA GLY A 92 -41.35 -31.73 35.60
C GLY A 92 -42.65 -31.46 36.36
N ALA A 93 -43.69 -32.19 35.99
CA ALA A 93 -44.97 -32.27 36.69
C ALA A 93 -44.92 -33.29 37.83
N GLY A 94 -45.70 -33.04 38.90
CA GLY A 94 -46.10 -34.02 39.93
C GLY A 94 -45.05 -34.25 41.03
N VAL A 95 -45.36 -34.51 42.30
CA VAL A 95 -46.55 -35.12 42.91
C VAL A 95 -46.63 -34.78 44.42
N ASP A 96 -47.78 -35.10 44.98
CA ASP A 96 -48.34 -34.98 46.33
C ASP A 96 -47.43 -35.17 47.57
N SER A 97 -47.79 -34.47 48.67
CA SER A 97 -48.08 -35.02 50.03
C SER A 97 -47.58 -34.14 51.18
N ALA A 98 -48.52 -33.56 51.95
CA ALA A 98 -48.70 -33.65 53.41
C ALA A 98 -49.57 -32.51 53.94
#